data_AF-A0A8T7GWY4-F1
#
_entry.id   AF-A0A8T7GWY4-F1
#
_cell.length_a   1.000
_cell.length_b   1.000
_cell.length_c   1.000
_cell.angle_alpha   90.00
_cell.angle_beta   90.00
_cell.angle_gamma   90.00
#
_symmetry.space_group_name_H-M   'P 1'
#
loop_
_entity.id
_entity.type
_entity.pdbx_description
1 polymer ?
#
loop_
_entity_poly.entity_id
_entity_poly.type
_entity_poly.pdbx_seq_one_letter_code
_entity_poly.pdbx_strand_id
1 'polypeptide(L)'
;MPRILTVDVIQKYVGDSVRDPYGRVLGRLVSFESDVDGVVENIVVENENRTVSIFPAEAVKVNGGVIEVEPDWKVKAVKVLEQYRTAVKRFRGLEELYNRGEVSARVYHAMKKKLETKIAALKDEAKKVKDMITRRIHEIEDENLKLDRVIAELKVSYIAGEVSERAYKQAIEPLRQAKESNTKELEEIRKYKRQLESVEEGSLEVAVKTREEHKAPERSSPATPSMQGSGPVTVHIVG
;
A
#
# COMPACT_ATOMS: atom_id res chain seq x y z
N MET A 1 2.11 -8.09 8.18
CA MET A 1 1.90 -7.45 9.50
C MET A 1 2.40 -6.02 9.37
N PRO A 2 1.71 -5.00 9.89
CA PRO A 2 2.33 -3.68 10.01
C PRO A 2 3.57 -3.84 10.88
N ARG A 3 4.72 -3.39 10.36
CA ARG A 3 5.99 -3.51 11.07
C ARG A 3 6.01 -2.39 12.09
N ILE A 4 5.99 -2.73 13.38
CA ILE A 4 6.10 -1.75 14.46
C ILE A 4 7.46 -1.09 14.34
N LEU A 5 7.48 0.24 14.34
CA LEU A 5 8.71 1.02 14.37
C LEU A 5 9.13 1.22 15.83
N THR A 6 10.36 0.90 16.15
CA THR A 6 10.89 0.93 17.51
C THR A 6 12.08 1.87 17.61
N VAL A 7 12.34 2.35 18.83
CA VAL A 7 13.45 3.29 19.12
C VAL A 7 14.80 2.74 18.67
N ASP A 8 15.07 1.45 18.90
CA ASP A 8 16.35 0.81 18.56
C ASP A 8 16.62 0.75 17.04
N VAL A 9 15.56 0.82 16.23
CA VAL A 9 15.64 0.90 14.77
C VAL A 9 15.81 2.34 14.35
N ILE A 10 14.90 3.23 14.75
CA ILE A 10 14.84 4.59 14.19
C ILE A 10 16.02 5.47 14.62
N GLN A 11 16.56 5.26 15.83
CA GLN A 11 17.66 6.08 16.35
C GLN A 11 18.91 6.05 15.47
N LYS A 12 19.11 4.96 14.71
CA LYS A 12 20.28 4.76 13.84
C LYS A 12 20.28 5.68 12.62
N TYR A 13 19.14 6.31 12.35
CA TYR A 13 18.92 7.14 11.17
C TYR A 13 18.72 8.61 11.52
N VAL A 14 18.85 9.00 12.79
CA VAL A 14 18.79 10.41 13.17
C VAL A 14 19.93 11.15 12.48
N GLY A 15 19.59 12.22 11.78
CA GLY A 15 20.51 12.97 10.93
C GLY A 15 20.48 12.54 9.46
N ASP A 16 19.84 11.43 9.09
CA ASP A 16 19.77 10.95 7.71
C ASP A 16 18.67 11.64 6.91
N SER A 17 18.81 11.57 5.58
CA SER A 17 17.81 12.08 4.64
C SER A 17 16.56 11.20 4.65
N VAL A 18 15.40 11.85 4.77
CA VAL A 18 14.08 11.23 4.68
C VAL A 18 13.51 11.52 3.30
N ARG A 19 12.98 10.50 2.64
CA ARG A 19 12.40 10.61 1.30
C ARG A 19 10.98 10.08 1.26
N ASP A 20 10.28 10.35 0.18
CA ASP A 20 9.06 9.64 -0.15
C ASP A 20 9.34 8.44 -1.08
N PRO A 21 8.36 7.56 -1.36
CA PRO A 21 8.51 6.41 -2.24
C PRO A 21 8.80 6.77 -3.71
N TYR A 22 8.67 8.04 -4.08
CA TYR A 22 8.87 8.53 -5.44
C TYR A 22 10.25 9.17 -5.62
N GLY A 23 11.07 9.23 -4.54
CA GLY A 23 12.45 9.69 -4.54
C GLY A 23 12.65 11.13 -4.11
N ARG A 24 11.57 11.87 -3.77
CA ARG A 24 11.65 13.26 -3.32
C ARG A 24 12.20 13.31 -1.90
N VAL A 25 13.12 14.24 -1.66
CA VAL A 25 13.66 14.49 -0.31
C VAL A 25 12.65 15.32 0.47
N LEU A 26 12.16 14.78 1.58
CA LEU A 26 11.26 15.48 2.50
C LEU A 26 12.02 16.31 3.52
N GLY A 27 13.26 15.93 3.82
CA GLY A 27 14.13 16.63 4.75
C GLY A 27 15.11 15.70 5.44
N ARG A 28 15.46 16.05 6.67
CA ARG A 28 16.35 15.29 7.55
C ARG A 28 15.60 14.82 8.79
N LEU A 29 15.76 13.56 9.19
CA LEU A 29 15.22 13.07 10.46
C LEU A 29 15.98 13.76 11.61
N VAL A 30 15.27 14.50 12.46
CA VAL A 30 15.90 15.23 13.59
C VAL A 30 15.51 14.68 14.96
N SER A 31 14.32 14.09 15.08
CA SER A 31 13.84 13.49 16.33
C SER A 31 12.73 12.47 16.05
N PHE A 32 12.29 11.78 17.09
CA PHE A 32 11.11 10.91 17.08
C PHE A 32 10.42 10.98 18.45
N GLU A 33 9.12 10.69 18.45
CA GLU A 33 8.28 10.58 19.64
C GLU A 33 7.98 9.10 19.86
N SER A 34 8.14 8.61 21.09
CA SER A 34 7.93 7.20 21.43
C SER A 34 7.26 7.05 22.79
N ASP A 35 6.51 5.97 22.95
CA ASP A 35 5.95 5.54 24.22
C ASP A 35 7.03 4.87 25.11
N VAL A 36 6.72 4.64 26.38
CA VAL A 36 7.62 4.08 27.41
C VAL A 36 8.02 2.63 27.11
N ASP A 37 7.27 1.94 26.25
CA ASP A 37 7.57 0.59 25.77
C ASP A 37 8.57 0.57 24.59
N GLY A 38 9.01 1.75 24.13
CA GLY A 38 9.96 1.91 23.03
C GLY A 38 9.32 1.84 21.64
N VAL A 39 7.98 1.84 21.54
CA VAL A 39 7.28 1.98 20.26
C VAL A 39 7.27 3.44 19.83
N VAL A 40 7.69 3.69 18.59
CA VAL A 40 7.70 5.03 18.00
C VAL A 40 6.30 5.36 17.52
N GLU A 41 5.80 6.52 17.92
CA GLU A 41 4.51 7.07 17.48
C GLU A 41 4.68 7.99 16.27
N ASN A 42 5.69 8.86 16.31
CA ASN A 42 5.95 9.85 15.26
C ASN A 42 7.44 10.01 14.99
N ILE A 43 7.79 10.41 13.76
CA ILE A 43 9.10 10.95 13.42
C ILE A 43 8.99 12.44 13.13
N VAL A 44 10.05 13.19 13.43
CA VAL A 44 10.15 14.63 13.22
C VAL A 44 11.21 14.90 12.17
N VAL A 45 10.80 15.53 11.06
CA VAL A 45 11.65 15.80 9.90
C VAL A 45 11.80 17.30 9.71
N GLU A 46 13.04 17.79 9.74
CA GLU A 46 13.37 19.18 9.39
C GLU A 46 13.52 19.29 7.87
N ASN A 47 12.78 20.19 7.24
CA ASN A 47 12.91 20.48 5.80
C ASN A 47 13.98 21.55 5.53
N GLU A 48 14.24 21.82 4.25
CA GLU A 48 15.25 22.82 3.82
C GLU A 48 14.98 24.24 4.34
N ASN A 49 13.71 24.57 4.63
CA ASN A 49 13.29 25.86 5.15
C ASN A 49 13.41 25.97 6.68
N ARG A 50 14.07 25.01 7.36
CA ARG A 50 14.19 24.95 8.83
C ARG A 50 12.86 24.82 9.56
N THR A 51 11.81 24.38 8.88
CA THR A 51 10.54 24.04 9.51
C THR A 51 10.43 22.52 9.69
N VAL A 52 9.68 22.11 10.71
CA VAL A 52 9.53 20.69 11.06
C VAL A 52 8.20 20.15 10.58
N SER A 53 8.22 18.92 10.09
CA SER A 53 7.05 18.11 9.75
C SER A 53 7.02 16.87 10.62
N ILE A 54 5.86 16.51 11.13
CA ILE A 54 5.65 15.34 11.97
C ILE A 54 4.93 14.28 11.15
N PHE A 55 5.48 13.08 11.10
CA PHE A 55 4.90 11.96 10.37
C PHE A 55 4.62 10.80 11.32
N PRO A 56 3.42 10.20 11.27
CA PRO A 56 3.10 9.06 12.12
C PRO A 56 3.91 7.84 11.69
N ALA A 57 4.30 7.01 12.65
CA ALA A 57 5.10 5.82 12.43
C ALA A 57 4.43 4.83 11.45
N GLU A 58 3.09 4.83 11.36
CA GLU A 58 2.35 4.01 10.38
C GLU A 58 2.66 4.38 8.91
N ALA A 59 3.16 5.59 8.65
CA ALA A 59 3.58 6.05 7.32
C ALA A 59 5.07 5.75 7.04
N VAL A 60 5.86 5.37 8.04
CA VAL A 60 7.31 5.27 7.94
C VAL A 60 7.75 3.87 7.56
N LYS A 61 8.68 3.76 6.61
CA LYS A 61 9.34 2.52 6.20
C LYS A 61 10.85 2.71 6.19
N VAL A 62 11.57 1.71 6.68
CA VAL A 62 13.02 1.65 6.58
C VAL A 62 13.35 0.62 5.49
N ASN A 63 13.74 1.11 4.32
CA ASN A 63 14.01 0.30 3.13
C ASN A 63 15.48 0.46 2.72
N GLY A 64 16.26 -0.62 2.76
CA GLY A 64 17.66 -0.60 2.30
C GLY A 64 18.56 0.41 3.04
N GLY A 65 18.22 0.76 4.28
CA GLY A 65 18.93 1.78 5.06
C GLY A 65 18.49 3.22 4.81
N VAL A 66 17.39 3.43 4.07
CA VAL A 66 16.79 4.75 3.84
C VAL A 66 15.45 4.84 4.54
N ILE A 67 15.15 5.98 5.14
CA ILE A 67 13.82 6.28 5.68
C ILE A 67 12.94 6.81 4.56
N GLU A 68 11.86 6.09 4.29
CA GLU A 68 10.79 6.49 3.38
C GLU A 68 9.51 6.78 4.17
N VAL A 69 8.83 7.88 3.83
CA VAL A 69 7.53 8.26 4.37
C VAL A 69 6.49 8.17 3.27
N GLU A 70 5.55 7.23 3.44
CA GLU A 70 4.40 7.08 2.56
C GLU A 70 3.49 8.32 2.64
N PRO A 71 3.00 8.85 1.51
CA PRO A 71 2.09 9.98 1.54
C PRO A 71 0.75 9.60 2.19
N ASP A 72 0.12 10.57 2.85
CA ASP A 72 -1.12 10.37 3.62
C ASP A 72 -2.24 9.71 2.80
N TRP A 73 -2.37 10.11 1.53
CA TRP A 73 -3.37 9.52 0.63
C TRP A 73 -3.20 8.02 0.45
N LYS A 74 -1.95 7.54 0.42
CA LYS A 74 -1.63 6.13 0.20
C LYS A 74 -1.84 5.32 1.47
N VAL A 75 -1.43 5.85 2.63
CA VAL A 75 -1.68 5.23 3.94
C VAL A 75 -3.18 5.02 4.13
N LYS A 76 -3.99 6.06 3.92
CA LYS A 76 -5.45 6.00 4.03
C LYS A 76 -6.09 5.07 3.00
N ALA A 77 -5.65 5.11 1.74
CA ALA A 77 -6.18 4.24 0.69
C ALA A 77 -5.94 2.76 0.99
N VAL A 78 -4.72 2.38 1.35
CA VAL A 78 -4.39 0.99 1.73
C VAL A 78 -5.25 0.53 2.90
N LYS A 79 -5.34 1.35 3.96
CA LYS A 79 -6.12 1.04 5.16
C LYS A 79 -7.59 0.78 4.86
N VAL A 80 -8.23 1.66 4.09
CA VAL A 80 -9.64 1.50 3.71
C VAL A 80 -9.85 0.26 2.84
N LEU A 81 -8.99 0.03 1.84
CA LEU A 81 -9.09 -1.11 0.94
C LEU A 81 -8.93 -2.45 1.68
N GLU A 82 -7.99 -2.56 2.59
CA GLU A 82 -7.78 -3.77 3.40
C GLU A 82 -8.93 -4.02 4.37
N GLN A 83 -9.40 -2.98 5.07
CA GLN A 83 -10.55 -3.09 5.97
C GLN A 83 -11.83 -3.48 5.23
N TYR A 84 -12.06 -2.91 4.05
CA TYR A 84 -13.21 -3.23 3.20
C TYR A 84 -13.19 -4.69 2.74
N ARG A 85 -12.05 -5.16 2.19
CA ARG A 85 -11.86 -6.57 1.81
C ARG A 85 -12.12 -7.52 2.98
N THR A 86 -11.65 -7.16 4.17
CA THR A 86 -11.83 -7.98 5.38
C THR A 86 -13.29 -8.01 5.82
N ALA A 87 -13.99 -6.88 5.78
CA ALA A 87 -15.40 -6.79 6.13
C ALA A 87 -16.29 -7.61 5.19
N VAL A 88 -16.05 -7.52 3.87
CA VAL A 88 -16.75 -8.33 2.85
C VAL A 88 -16.51 -9.82 3.05
N LYS A 89 -15.26 -10.25 3.29
CA LYS A 89 -14.96 -11.67 3.57
C LYS A 89 -15.69 -12.19 4.81
N ARG A 90 -15.73 -11.40 5.88
CA ARG A 90 -16.47 -11.74 7.10
C ARG A 90 -17.98 -11.82 6.86
N PHE A 91 -18.52 -10.94 6.02
CA PHE A 91 -19.92 -10.98 5.64
C PHE A 91 -20.27 -12.27 4.90
N ARG A 92 -19.47 -12.69 3.93
CA ARG A 92 -19.66 -13.96 3.21
C ARG A 92 -19.55 -15.18 4.11
N GLY A 93 -18.54 -15.23 4.97
CA GLY A 93 -18.41 -16.32 5.93
C GLY A 93 -19.62 -16.41 6.87
N LEU A 94 -20.19 -15.26 7.26
CA LEU A 94 -21.41 -15.23 8.05
C LEU A 94 -22.63 -15.74 7.27
N GLU A 95 -22.77 -15.38 5.99
CA GLU A 95 -23.84 -15.92 5.12
C GLU A 95 -23.72 -17.44 4.95
N GLU A 96 -22.50 -17.94 4.75
CA GLU A 96 -22.22 -19.37 4.61
C GLU A 96 -22.58 -20.14 5.90
N LEU A 97 -22.18 -19.64 7.07
CA LEU A 97 -22.54 -20.23 8.36
C LEU A 97 -24.06 -20.27 8.59
N TYR A 98 -24.77 -19.21 8.20
CA TYR A 98 -26.22 -19.17 8.29
C TYR A 98 -26.89 -20.17 7.35
N ASN A 99 -26.40 -20.28 6.11
CA ASN A 99 -26.91 -21.24 5.12
C ASN A 99 -26.67 -22.69 5.53
N ARG A 100 -25.59 -22.99 6.29
CA ARG A 100 -25.34 -24.32 6.87
C ARG A 100 -26.10 -24.59 8.17
N GLY A 101 -26.88 -23.63 8.67
CA GLY A 101 -27.61 -23.76 9.94
C GLY A 101 -26.72 -23.76 11.18
N GLU A 102 -25.45 -23.35 11.06
CA GLU A 102 -24.48 -23.33 12.16
C GLU A 102 -24.65 -22.11 13.09
N VAL A 103 -25.47 -21.14 12.70
CA VAL A 103 -25.74 -19.91 13.46
C VAL A 103 -27.24 -19.63 13.52
N SER A 104 -27.77 -19.34 14.71
CA SER A 104 -29.18 -18.98 14.86
C SER A 104 -29.54 -17.68 14.12
N ALA A 105 -30.78 -17.57 13.63
CA ALA A 105 -31.27 -16.38 12.93
C ALA A 105 -31.06 -15.09 13.74
N ARG A 106 -31.29 -15.13 15.05
CA ARG A 106 -31.09 -13.96 15.94
C ARG A 106 -29.63 -13.48 15.93
N VAL A 107 -28.67 -14.41 16.05
CA VAL A 107 -27.23 -14.09 16.05
C VAL A 107 -26.80 -13.62 14.66
N TYR A 108 -27.25 -14.29 13.61
CA TYR A 108 -26.99 -13.92 12.22
C TYR A 108 -27.42 -12.48 11.93
N HIS A 109 -28.67 -12.12 12.20
CA HIS A 109 -29.17 -10.78 11.91
C HIS A 109 -28.43 -9.69 12.69
N ALA A 110 -28.05 -9.94 13.95
CA ALA A 110 -27.27 -9.00 14.74
C ALA A 110 -25.86 -8.79 14.16
N MET A 111 -25.16 -9.87 13.80
CA MET A 111 -23.83 -9.79 13.19
C MET A 111 -23.87 -9.18 11.79
N LYS A 112 -24.89 -9.52 10.98
CA LYS A 112 -25.11 -8.99 9.64
C LYS A 112 -25.24 -7.47 9.68
N LYS A 113 -26.13 -6.95 10.53
CA LYS A 113 -26.34 -5.51 10.70
C LYS A 113 -25.05 -4.77 11.09
N LYS A 114 -24.23 -5.36 11.96
CA LYS A 114 -22.95 -4.78 12.36
C LYS A 114 -21.95 -4.72 11.20
N LEU A 115 -21.87 -5.77 10.39
CA LEU A 115 -21.01 -5.81 9.20
C LEU A 115 -21.48 -4.86 8.12
N GLU A 116 -22.78 -4.81 7.81
CA GLU A 116 -23.36 -3.87 6.85
C GLU A 116 -23.08 -2.41 7.23
N THR A 117 -23.26 -2.08 8.52
CA THR A 117 -22.96 -0.73 9.03
C THR A 117 -21.47 -0.39 8.86
N LYS A 118 -20.57 -1.35 9.14
CA LYS A 118 -19.13 -1.14 8.95
C LYS A 118 -18.74 -1.03 7.48
N ILE A 119 -19.35 -1.81 6.60
CA ILE A 119 -19.15 -1.75 5.15
C ILE A 119 -19.61 -0.40 4.59
N ALA A 120 -20.78 0.09 5.00
CA ALA A 120 -21.27 1.41 4.62
C ALA A 120 -20.30 2.52 5.04
N ALA A 121 -19.85 2.51 6.30
CA ALA A 121 -18.86 3.49 6.78
C ALA A 121 -17.52 3.43 6.02
N LEU A 122 -17.10 2.23 5.58
CA LEU A 122 -15.89 2.07 4.75
C LEU A 122 -16.07 2.59 3.32
N LYS A 123 -17.27 2.50 2.75
CA LYS A 123 -17.58 3.12 1.45
C LYS A 123 -17.54 4.65 1.55
N ASP A 124 -18.08 5.22 2.63
CA ASP A 124 -18.02 6.67 2.86
C ASP A 124 -16.57 7.15 3.04
N GLU A 125 -15.74 6.38 3.76
CA GLU A 125 -14.33 6.69 3.91
C GLU A 125 -13.57 6.55 2.57
N ALA A 126 -13.88 5.53 1.76
CA ALA A 126 -13.31 5.37 0.43
C ALA A 126 -13.58 6.60 -0.45
N LYS A 127 -14.79 7.17 -0.39
CA LYS A 127 -15.15 8.39 -1.09
C LYS A 127 -14.29 9.58 -0.65
N LYS A 128 -14.11 9.80 0.66
CA LYS A 128 -13.25 10.88 1.17
C LYS A 128 -11.79 10.72 0.71
N VAL A 129 -11.27 9.49 0.74
CA VAL A 129 -9.91 9.21 0.26
C VAL A 129 -9.80 9.45 -1.24
N LYS A 130 -10.82 9.10 -2.02
CA LYS A 130 -10.87 9.38 -3.46
C LYS A 130 -10.87 10.89 -3.74
N ASP A 131 -11.59 11.68 -2.97
CA ASP A 131 -11.59 13.15 -3.11
C ASP A 131 -10.21 13.74 -2.80
N MET A 132 -9.56 13.27 -1.73
CA MET A 132 -8.18 13.64 -1.40
C MET A 132 -7.20 13.26 -2.52
N ILE A 133 -7.31 12.04 -3.06
CA ILE A 133 -6.51 11.60 -4.20
C ILE A 133 -6.76 12.49 -5.42
N THR A 134 -8.01 12.87 -5.69
CA THR A 134 -8.37 13.72 -6.84
C THR A 134 -7.73 15.10 -6.72
N ARG A 135 -7.74 15.70 -5.52
CA ARG A 135 -7.01 16.95 -5.26
C ARG A 135 -5.51 16.79 -5.51
N ARG A 136 -4.93 15.69 -5.02
CA ARG A 136 -3.51 15.39 -5.21
C ARG A 136 -3.13 15.23 -6.69
N ILE A 137 -4.01 14.63 -7.51
CA ILE A 137 -3.81 14.55 -8.97
C ILE A 137 -3.68 15.97 -9.55
N HIS A 138 -4.63 16.85 -9.22
CA HIS A 138 -4.63 18.21 -9.75
C HIS A 138 -3.38 18.99 -9.30
N GLU A 139 -2.96 18.86 -8.04
CA GLU A 139 -1.72 19.47 -7.54
C GLU A 139 -0.48 19.02 -8.34
N ILE A 140 -0.38 17.72 -8.66
CA ILE A 140 0.73 17.18 -9.44
C ILE A 140 0.66 17.64 -10.91
N GLU A 141 -0.53 17.71 -11.49
CA GLU A 141 -0.74 18.18 -12.86
C GLU A 141 -0.39 19.66 -13.01
N ASP A 142 -0.80 20.50 -12.05
CA ASP A 142 -0.43 21.92 -11.98
C ASP A 142 1.08 22.09 -11.83
N GLU A 143 1.73 21.28 -10.99
CA GLU A 143 3.18 21.33 -10.81
C GLU A 143 3.93 20.86 -12.06
N ASN A 144 3.44 19.82 -12.74
CA ASN A 144 4.01 19.39 -14.01
C ASN A 144 3.92 20.47 -15.09
N LEU A 145 2.83 21.24 -15.14
CA LEU A 145 2.70 22.36 -16.08
C LEU A 145 3.75 23.44 -15.81
N LYS A 146 4.01 23.77 -14.53
CA LYS A 146 5.08 24.69 -14.15
C LYS A 146 6.44 24.15 -14.55
N LEU A 147 6.72 22.88 -14.24
CA LEU A 147 7.99 22.23 -14.62
C LEU A 147 8.19 22.26 -16.14
N ASP A 148 7.16 21.98 -16.92
CA ASP A 148 7.23 22.02 -18.38
C ASP A 148 7.55 23.42 -18.91
N ARG A 149 6.94 24.45 -18.32
CA ARG A 149 7.25 25.84 -18.63
C ARG A 149 8.70 26.19 -18.30
N VAL A 150 9.16 25.89 -17.08
CA VAL A 150 10.54 26.19 -16.65
C VAL A 150 11.56 25.44 -17.51
N ILE A 151 11.29 24.18 -17.84
CA ILE A 151 12.15 23.39 -18.75
C ILE A 151 12.21 24.03 -20.14
N ALA A 152 11.08 24.52 -20.67
CA ALA A 152 11.05 25.20 -21.96
C ALA A 152 11.83 26.51 -21.94
N GLU A 153 11.61 27.35 -20.92
CA GLU A 153 12.33 28.61 -20.72
C GLU A 153 13.85 28.38 -20.62
N LEU A 154 14.29 27.42 -19.80
CA LEU A 154 15.70 27.05 -19.66
C LEU A 154 16.32 26.58 -20.99
N LYS A 155 15.58 25.82 -21.81
CA LYS A 155 16.04 25.39 -23.14
C LYS A 155 16.17 26.56 -24.11
N VAL A 156 15.22 27.50 -24.09
CA VAL A 156 15.28 28.71 -24.93
C VAL A 156 16.51 29.53 -24.57
N SER A 157 16.75 29.83 -23.29
CA SER A 157 17.92 30.58 -22.86
C SER A 157 19.24 29.86 -23.16
N TYR A 158 19.27 28.52 -23.13
CA TYR A 158 20.43 27.75 -23.58
C TYR A 158 20.70 27.92 -25.08
N ILE A 159 19.66 27.77 -25.92
CA ILE A 159 19.78 27.90 -27.38
C ILE A 159 20.15 29.34 -27.79
N ALA A 160 19.61 30.33 -27.07
CA ALA A 160 19.94 31.75 -27.27
C ALA A 160 21.37 32.11 -26.83
N GLY A 161 22.11 31.19 -26.19
CA GLY A 161 23.46 31.42 -25.68
C GLY A 161 23.52 32.22 -24.37
N GLU A 162 22.38 32.46 -23.73
CA GLU A 162 22.28 33.17 -22.44
C GLU A 162 22.73 32.29 -21.27
N VAL A 163 22.61 30.97 -21.42
CA VAL A 163 22.99 29.96 -20.42
C VAL A 163 24.09 29.07 -20.99
N SER A 164 25.18 28.89 -20.26
CA SER A 164 26.25 27.97 -20.66
C SER A 164 25.80 26.50 -20.63
N GLU A 165 26.45 25.63 -21.42
CA GLU A 165 26.15 24.18 -21.41
C GLU A 165 26.29 23.57 -20.00
N ARG A 166 27.30 23.98 -19.25
CA ARG A 166 27.50 23.52 -17.86
C ARG A 166 26.32 23.90 -16.97
N ALA A 167 25.88 25.16 -17.02
CA ALA A 167 24.75 25.64 -16.22
C ALA A 167 23.44 24.97 -16.64
N TYR A 168 23.22 24.79 -17.95
CA TYR A 168 22.07 24.06 -18.48
C TYR A 168 22.01 22.62 -17.97
N LYS A 169 23.11 21.87 -18.06
CA LYS A 169 23.19 20.48 -17.58
C LYS A 169 22.93 20.36 -16.08
N GLN A 170 23.44 21.31 -15.28
CA GLN A 170 23.20 21.33 -13.84
C GLN A 170 21.75 21.63 -13.48
N ALA A 171 21.09 22.53 -14.22
CA ALA A 171 19.71 22.95 -13.93
C ALA A 171 18.66 21.98 -14.49
N ILE A 172 18.89 21.36 -15.65
CA ILE A 172 17.89 20.51 -16.31
C ILE A 172 17.64 19.19 -15.59
N GLU A 173 18.66 18.64 -14.94
CA GLU A 173 18.61 17.33 -14.30
C GLU A 173 17.61 17.27 -13.13
N PRO A 174 17.66 18.17 -12.12
CA PRO A 174 16.68 18.15 -11.03
C PRO A 174 15.24 18.37 -11.52
N LEU A 175 15.04 19.18 -12.57
CA LEU A 175 13.71 19.39 -13.17
C LEU A 175 13.16 18.11 -13.81
N ARG A 176 14.01 17.33 -14.46
CA ARG A 176 13.63 16.01 -15.02
C ARG A 176 13.32 15.01 -13.92
N GLN A 177 14.12 14.96 -12.86
CA GLN A 177 13.89 14.08 -11.72
C GLN A 177 12.57 14.40 -11.00
N ALA A 178 12.23 15.69 -10.87
CA ALA A 178 10.94 16.11 -10.33
C ALA A 178 9.77 15.60 -11.20
N LYS A 179 9.85 15.74 -12.53
CA LYS A 179 8.85 15.17 -13.43
C LYS A 179 8.74 13.65 -13.31
N GLU A 180 9.86 12.94 -13.26
CA GLU A 180 9.85 11.49 -13.13
C GLU A 180 9.20 11.03 -11.81
N SER A 181 9.48 11.74 -10.71
CA SER A 181 8.84 11.51 -9.41
C SER A 181 7.32 11.70 -9.50
N ASN A 182 6.88 12.79 -10.15
CA ASN A 182 5.47 13.08 -10.37
C ASN A 182 4.78 12.02 -11.25
N THR A 183 5.47 11.51 -12.28
CA THR A 183 4.94 10.42 -13.13
C THR A 183 4.72 9.14 -12.32
N LYS A 184 5.70 8.73 -11.50
CA LYS A 184 5.59 7.56 -10.63
C LYS A 184 4.43 7.70 -9.63
N GLU A 185 4.27 8.88 -9.03
CA GLU A 185 3.15 9.14 -8.12
C GLU A 185 1.80 9.06 -8.85
N LEU A 186 1.66 9.68 -10.03
CA LEU A 186 0.41 9.64 -10.81
C LEU A 186 0.02 8.23 -11.24
N GLU A 187 0.97 7.39 -11.65
CA GLU A 187 0.73 5.99 -12.00
C GLU A 187 0.13 5.22 -10.83
N GLU A 188 0.72 5.38 -9.64
CA GLU A 188 0.25 4.71 -8.43
C GLU A 188 -1.10 5.26 -7.97
N ILE A 189 -1.25 6.59 -7.93
CA ILE A 189 -2.50 7.26 -7.58
C ILE A 189 -3.66 6.75 -8.44
N ARG A 190 -3.49 6.68 -9.76
CA ARG A 190 -4.54 6.22 -10.68
C ARG A 190 -4.95 4.78 -10.41
N LYS A 191 -4.02 3.92 -9.97
CA LYS A 191 -4.32 2.55 -9.54
C LYS A 191 -5.18 2.54 -8.28
N TYR A 192 -4.83 3.30 -7.25
CA TYR A 192 -5.61 3.36 -6.01
C TYR A 192 -6.98 4.01 -6.23
N LYS A 193 -7.08 5.06 -7.06
CA LYS A 193 -8.35 5.69 -7.42
C LYS A 193 -9.34 4.68 -8.00
N ARG A 194 -8.91 3.86 -8.98
CA ARG A 194 -9.75 2.78 -9.54
C ARG A 194 -10.19 1.76 -8.51
N GLN A 195 -9.31 1.40 -7.58
CA GLN A 195 -9.65 0.46 -6.51
C GLN A 195 -10.69 1.04 -5.54
N LEU A 196 -10.61 2.33 -5.22
CA LEU A 196 -11.57 3.02 -4.37
C LEU A 196 -12.93 3.19 -5.07
N GLU A 197 -12.95 3.51 -6.37
CA GLU A 197 -14.18 3.53 -7.17
C GLU A 197 -14.89 2.16 -7.13
N SER A 198 -14.12 1.08 -7.24
CA SER A 198 -14.65 -0.29 -7.12
C SER A 198 -15.18 -0.63 -5.71
N VAL A 199 -14.70 0.01 -4.64
CA VAL A 199 -15.28 -0.09 -3.29
C VAL A 199 -16.67 0.55 -3.26
N GLU A 200 -16.78 1.76 -3.81
CA GLU A 200 -18.03 2.54 -3.82
C GLU A 200 -19.15 1.77 -4.52
N GLU A 201 -18.86 1.27 -5.72
CA GLU A 201 -19.77 0.45 -6.53
C GLU A 201 -20.12 -0.91 -5.88
N GLY A 202 -19.33 -1.37 -4.91
CA GLY A 202 -19.42 -2.74 -4.38
C GLY A 202 -18.81 -3.81 -5.31
N SER A 203 -18.19 -3.40 -6.41
CA SER A 203 -17.64 -4.30 -7.45
C SER A 203 -16.37 -5.04 -7.02
N LEU A 204 -15.64 -4.58 -6.00
CA LEU A 204 -14.49 -5.31 -5.44
C LEU A 204 -14.88 -6.69 -4.85
N GLU A 205 -16.17 -6.92 -4.65
CA GLU A 205 -16.72 -8.21 -4.27
C GLU A 205 -16.47 -9.28 -5.35
N VAL A 206 -16.54 -8.95 -6.63
CA VAL A 206 -16.48 -9.95 -7.72
C VAL A 206 -15.09 -10.56 -7.86
N ALA A 207 -14.02 -9.77 -7.71
CA ALA A 207 -12.64 -10.24 -7.88
C ALA A 207 -12.19 -11.26 -6.82
N VAL A 208 -12.83 -11.30 -5.65
CA VAL A 208 -12.56 -12.33 -4.63
C VAL A 208 -13.20 -13.66 -5.01
N LYS A 209 -14.37 -13.67 -5.68
CA LYS A 209 -15.01 -14.89 -6.17
C LYS A 209 -14.14 -15.61 -7.21
N THR A 210 -13.61 -14.88 -8.18
CA THR A 210 -12.77 -15.45 -9.26
C THR A 210 -11.44 -16.00 -8.74
N ARG A 211 -10.90 -15.48 -7.63
CA ARG A 211 -9.61 -15.95 -7.09
C ARG A 211 -9.74 -17.18 -6.18
N GLU A 212 -10.92 -17.42 -5.61
CA GLU A 212 -11.18 -18.59 -4.74
C GLU A 212 -11.64 -19.82 -5.54
N GLU A 213 -12.33 -19.66 -6.67
CA GLU A 213 -12.73 -20.80 -7.54
C GLU A 213 -11.55 -21.48 -8.25
N HIS A 214 -10.44 -20.77 -8.53
CA HIS A 214 -9.27 -21.34 -9.20
C HIS A 214 -8.24 -22.00 -8.28
N LYS A 215 -8.56 -22.23 -7.00
CA LYS A 215 -7.61 -22.83 -6.03
C LYS A 215 -8.23 -23.96 -5.21
N ALA A 216 -8.87 -24.92 -5.86
CA ALA A 216 -9.15 -26.23 -5.28
C ALA A 216 -8.09 -27.27 -5.75
N PRO A 217 -7.48 -28.06 -4.85
CA PRO A 217 -6.45 -29.04 -5.20
C PRO A 217 -7.06 -30.30 -5.84
N GLU A 218 -6.46 -30.78 -6.93
CA GLU A 218 -6.67 -32.14 -7.44
C GLU A 218 -6.37 -33.14 -6.33
N ARG A 219 -7.43 -33.74 -5.78
CA ARG A 219 -7.32 -34.92 -4.92
C ARG A 219 -7.07 -36.13 -5.81
N SER A 220 -5.92 -36.77 -5.60
CA SER A 220 -5.58 -38.09 -6.11
C SER A 220 -6.66 -39.13 -5.77
N SER A 221 -7.15 -39.83 -6.79
CA SER A 221 -8.08 -40.95 -6.70
C SER A 221 -7.47 -42.13 -5.91
N PRO A 222 -8.25 -42.86 -5.09
CA PRO A 222 -7.82 -44.15 -4.55
C PRO A 222 -8.11 -45.27 -5.55
N ALA A 223 -7.09 -46.10 -5.81
CA ALA A 223 -7.22 -47.33 -6.60
C ALA A 223 -7.86 -48.45 -5.76
N THR A 224 -8.84 -49.14 -6.34
CA THR A 224 -9.55 -50.30 -5.80
C THR A 224 -8.65 -51.56 -5.83
N PRO A 225 -8.70 -52.48 -4.84
CA PRO A 225 -7.89 -53.68 -4.83
C PRO A 225 -8.56 -54.85 -5.58
N SER A 226 -7.78 -55.63 -6.34
CA SER A 226 -8.16 -56.97 -6.81
C SER A 226 -7.26 -58.03 -6.15
N MET A 227 -7.89 -59.13 -5.71
CA MET A 227 -7.27 -60.28 -5.04
C MET A 227 -6.69 -61.30 -6.03
N GLN A 228 -5.91 -62.25 -5.46
CA GLN A 228 -5.37 -63.54 -5.96
C GLN A 228 -3.88 -63.45 -6.37
N GLY A 229 -2.96 -64.28 -5.89
CA GLY A 229 -2.98 -65.42 -4.96
C GLY A 229 -1.61 -66.12 -4.97
N SER A 230 -1.32 -66.88 -3.91
CA SER A 230 -0.32 -67.97 -3.77
C SER A 230 1.18 -67.72 -4.02
N GLY A 231 2.00 -68.10 -3.02
CA GLY A 231 3.36 -68.61 -3.23
C GLY A 231 4.39 -68.18 -2.17
N PRO A 232 5.26 -69.06 -1.66
CA PRO A 232 5.69 -69.01 -0.26
C PRO A 232 6.96 -68.19 0.04
N VAL A 233 7.05 -67.92 1.35
CA VAL A 233 8.13 -67.31 2.14
C VAL A 233 9.52 -67.92 1.85
N THR A 234 10.55 -67.07 1.78
CA THR A 234 11.93 -67.44 2.11
C THR A 234 12.55 -66.35 2.97
N VAL A 235 12.99 -66.75 4.16
CA VAL A 235 13.68 -65.93 5.15
C VAL A 235 15.18 -66.04 4.89
N HIS A 236 15.87 -64.91 4.76
CA HIS A 236 17.31 -64.86 5.02
C HIS A 236 17.62 -63.64 5.89
N ILE A 237 17.99 -63.93 7.13
CA ILE A 237 18.67 -63.01 8.04
C ILE A 237 20.18 -63.27 7.89
N VAL A 238 20.95 -62.21 8.11
CA VAL A 238 22.22 -62.14 8.87
C VAL A 238 23.32 -61.46 8.06
N GLY A 239 23.82 -60.35 8.60
CA GLY A 239 25.01 -59.63 8.17
C GLY A 239 24.95 -58.17 8.56
#